data_AF-E3VNQ8-F1
#
_entry.id   AF-E3VNQ8-F1
#
_cell.length_a   1.000
_cell.length_b   1.000
_cell.length_c   1.000
_cell.angle_alpha   90.00
_cell.angle_beta   90.00
_cell.angle_gamma   90.00
#
_symmetry.space_group_name_H-M   'P 1'
#
loop_
_entity.id
_entity.type
_entity.pdbx_description
1 polymer ?
#
loop_
_entity_poly.entity_id
_entity_poly.type
_entity_poly.pdbx_seq_one_letter_code
_entity_poly.pdbx_strand_id
1 'polypeptide(L)'
;HEEFIMAMPGNYVNAIAEAEAETGTKFGCFLTDSFLWFGGELAAERGGVPWISFWTAGACSVSAHLYTDFVRSLAAATPTANGNGLEQKLKVIPGMSQVSISEMPGEIFAKDLEAPFPGMIYNMALKLPGANAVVLNSFQKLEPTVTDDLRSKLQKVFNIGPMILNASTPKPPLSDEHNCIPWLDSLPPASRAVYLSFGSGITPPPPEIVALAEALEAKRAPFLWSLKPHGVKHLPEGFLERTKEFGKIVPWAPQVQVLSHPKVGAFV
;
A
#
# COMPACT_ATOMS: atom_id res chain seq x y z
N HIS A 1 15.24 -8.51 -0.70
CA HIS A 1 13.95 -8.39 0.01
C HIS A 1 13.68 -9.59 0.89
N GLU A 2 13.84 -10.83 0.41
CA GLU A 2 13.62 -12.04 1.21
C GLU A 2 14.55 -12.18 2.41
N GLU A 3 15.85 -11.94 2.22
CA GLU A 3 16.85 -11.95 3.32
C GLU A 3 16.48 -10.98 4.45
N PHE A 4 15.95 -9.80 4.10
CA PHE A 4 15.47 -8.84 5.09
C PHE A 4 14.32 -9.42 5.91
N ILE A 5 13.30 -10.00 5.27
CA ILE A 5 12.12 -10.55 5.96
C ILE A 5 12.53 -11.69 6.91
N MET A 6 13.41 -12.58 6.46
CA MET A 6 13.86 -13.71 7.28
C MET A 6 14.70 -13.29 8.48
N ALA A 7 15.56 -12.27 8.32
CA ALA A 7 16.40 -11.77 9.41
C ALA A 7 15.68 -10.78 10.33
N MET A 8 14.55 -10.21 9.89
CA MET A 8 13.85 -9.12 10.55
C MET A 8 13.55 -9.39 12.04
N PRO A 9 12.96 -10.53 12.45
CA PRO A 9 12.67 -10.76 13.86
C PRO A 9 13.93 -10.69 14.75
N GLY A 10 15.00 -11.37 14.36
CA GLY A 10 16.26 -11.37 15.12
C GLY A 10 16.94 -9.99 15.15
N ASN A 11 16.90 -9.26 14.03
CA ASN A 11 17.44 -7.91 13.95
C ASN A 11 16.70 -6.95 14.90
N TYR A 12 15.36 -7.04 14.98
CA TYR A 12 14.58 -6.23 15.92
C TYR A 12 14.88 -6.60 17.38
N VAL A 13 15.01 -7.90 17.71
CA VAL A 13 15.38 -8.34 19.06
C VAL A 13 16.72 -7.73 19.50
N ASN A 14 17.73 -7.79 18.63
CA ASN A 14 19.04 -7.22 18.92
C ASN A 14 18.98 -5.70 19.09
N ALA A 15 18.34 -4.99 18.16
CA ALA A 15 18.21 -3.54 18.21
C ALA A 15 17.43 -3.05 19.45
N ILE A 16 16.39 -3.79 19.85
CA ILE A 16 15.63 -3.51 21.07
C ILE A 16 16.52 -3.69 22.30
N ALA A 17 17.29 -4.78 22.38
CA ALA A 17 18.19 -5.04 23.50
C ALA A 17 19.28 -3.96 23.62
N GLU A 18 19.86 -3.51 22.50
CA GLU A 18 20.81 -2.41 22.46
C GLU A 18 20.19 -1.11 22.96
N ALA A 19 19.00 -0.74 22.48
CA ALA A 19 18.30 0.46 22.91
C ALA A 19 17.91 0.43 24.40
N GLU A 20 17.46 -0.71 24.92
CA GLU A 20 17.15 -0.87 26.36
C GLU A 20 18.42 -0.76 27.21
N ALA A 21 19.57 -1.27 26.73
CA ALA A 21 20.84 -1.14 27.42
C ALA A 21 21.36 0.30 27.43
N GLU A 22 21.22 1.02 26.31
CA GLU A 22 21.62 2.43 26.19
C GLU A 22 20.76 3.35 27.08
N THR A 23 19.46 3.13 27.12
CA THR A 23 18.51 3.97 27.86
C THR A 23 18.33 3.55 29.33
N GLY A 24 18.76 2.35 29.70
CA GLY A 24 18.53 1.74 31.00
C GLY A 24 17.06 1.46 31.31
N THR A 25 16.18 1.51 30.30
CA THR A 25 14.72 1.42 30.47
C THR A 25 14.14 0.40 29.49
N LYS A 26 13.28 -0.50 29.98
CA LYS A 26 12.56 -1.46 29.13
C LYS A 26 11.43 -0.77 28.38
N PHE A 27 11.14 -1.23 27.16
CA PHE A 27 10.00 -0.72 26.40
C PHE A 27 8.67 -1.02 27.12
N GLY A 28 7.87 0.03 27.35
CA GLY A 28 6.55 -0.07 27.99
C GLY A 28 5.39 -0.29 27.01
N CYS A 29 5.65 -0.32 25.71
CA CYS A 29 4.67 -0.52 24.64
C CYS A 29 5.40 -0.79 23.32
N PHE A 30 4.82 -1.60 22.43
CA PHE A 30 5.28 -1.79 21.06
C PHE A 30 4.25 -1.23 20.08
N LEU A 31 4.62 -0.22 19.31
CA LEU A 31 3.86 0.26 18.16
C LEU A 31 4.59 -0.19 16.90
N THR A 32 3.99 -1.10 16.13
CA THR A 32 4.64 -1.72 14.96
C THR A 32 3.80 -1.56 13.71
N ASP A 33 4.43 -1.59 12.54
CA ASP A 33 3.69 -1.97 11.33
C ASP A 33 3.08 -3.37 11.55
N SER A 34 1.88 -3.60 11.02
CA SER A 34 1.22 -4.91 11.11
C SER A 34 2.03 -6.04 10.48
N PHE A 35 2.86 -5.76 9.47
CA PHE A 35 3.77 -6.75 8.91
C PHE A 35 4.81 -7.26 9.92
N LEU A 36 5.00 -6.61 11.07
CA LEU A 36 5.83 -7.15 12.16
C LEU A 36 4.99 -8.08 13.05
N TRP A 37 4.60 -9.24 12.53
CA TRP A 37 3.70 -10.20 13.19
C TRP A 37 4.19 -10.68 14.57
N PHE A 38 5.51 -10.62 14.79
CA PHE A 38 6.17 -10.98 16.04
C PHE A 38 6.09 -9.88 17.12
N GLY A 39 5.46 -8.72 16.84
CA GLY A 39 5.31 -7.64 17.82
C GLY A 39 4.63 -8.07 19.12
N GLY A 40 3.68 -9.01 19.04
CA GLY A 40 3.04 -9.59 20.22
C GLY A 40 3.97 -10.44 21.09
N GLU A 41 4.94 -11.14 20.48
CA GLU A 41 5.93 -11.95 21.21
C GLU A 41 6.93 -11.03 21.93
N LEU A 42 7.40 -9.98 21.26
CA LEU A 42 8.24 -8.94 21.88
C LEU A 42 7.54 -8.29 23.10
N ALA A 43 6.26 -7.98 22.95
CA ALA A 43 5.44 -7.44 24.02
C ALA A 43 5.27 -8.41 25.20
N ALA A 44 5.04 -9.70 24.93
CA ALA A 44 4.92 -10.72 25.95
C ALA A 44 6.22 -10.89 26.76
N GLU A 45 7.38 -10.92 26.09
CA GLU A 45 8.70 -11.01 26.74
C GLU A 45 9.01 -9.82 27.67
N ARG A 46 8.36 -8.68 27.45
CA ARG A 46 8.49 -7.47 28.29
C ARG A 46 7.41 -7.36 29.36
N GLY A 47 6.88 -8.50 29.82
CA GLY A 47 5.90 -8.53 30.91
C GLY A 47 4.47 -8.26 30.43
N GLY A 48 4.18 -8.55 29.15
CA GLY A 48 2.85 -8.35 28.58
C GLY A 48 2.48 -6.87 28.39
N VAL A 49 3.46 -6.04 28.03
CA VAL A 49 3.20 -4.64 27.67
C VAL A 49 2.27 -4.56 26.46
N PRO A 50 1.58 -3.43 26.22
CA PRO A 50 0.70 -3.33 25.07
C PRO A 50 1.42 -3.49 23.73
N TRP A 51 0.86 -4.30 22.84
CA TRP A 51 1.17 -4.32 21.42
C TRP A 51 0.06 -3.61 20.63
N ILE A 52 0.43 -2.50 19.99
CA ILE A 52 -0.41 -1.73 19.09
C ILE A 52 0.13 -1.95 17.68
N SER A 53 -0.72 -2.47 16.80
CA SER A 53 -0.38 -2.72 15.40
C SER A 53 -0.92 -1.60 14.52
N PHE A 54 -0.13 -1.11 13.57
CA PHE A 54 -0.52 -0.08 12.62
C PHE A 54 -0.56 -0.66 11.20
N TRP A 55 -1.75 -0.70 10.62
CA TRP A 55 -1.96 -1.13 9.24
C TRP A 55 -2.03 0.09 8.32
N THR A 56 -1.11 0.13 7.35
CA THR A 56 -0.85 1.30 6.51
C THR A 56 -1.77 1.39 5.29
N ALA A 57 -2.47 0.30 4.93
CA ALA A 57 -3.40 0.24 3.79
C ALA A 57 -4.88 0.33 4.22
N GLY A 58 -5.80 -0.06 3.34
CA GLY A 58 -7.25 0.00 3.56
C GLY A 58 -7.77 -1.04 4.57
N ALA A 59 -8.99 -0.84 5.09
CA ALA A 59 -9.58 -1.79 6.03
C ALA A 59 -9.97 -3.11 5.33
N CYS A 60 -10.42 -3.02 4.07
CA CYS A 60 -10.69 -4.20 3.25
C CYS A 60 -9.50 -5.15 3.15
N SER A 61 -8.27 -4.67 2.96
CA SER A 61 -7.11 -5.56 2.83
C SER A 61 -6.81 -6.31 4.13
N VAL A 62 -7.01 -5.68 5.31
CA VAL A 62 -6.90 -6.41 6.60
C VAL A 62 -7.94 -7.53 6.66
N SER A 63 -9.19 -7.21 6.32
CA SER A 63 -10.27 -8.20 6.29
C SER A 63 -9.91 -9.37 5.35
N ALA A 64 -9.39 -9.07 4.16
CA ALA A 64 -8.97 -10.08 3.19
C ALA A 64 -7.96 -11.06 3.79
N HIS A 65 -6.93 -10.54 4.49
CA HIS A 65 -5.92 -11.37 5.13
C HIS A 65 -6.45 -12.16 6.34
N LEU A 66 -7.33 -11.59 7.16
CA LEU A 66 -7.99 -12.33 8.24
C LEU A 66 -8.88 -13.48 7.74
N TYR A 67 -9.30 -13.42 6.48
CA TYR A 67 -10.06 -14.48 5.80
C TYR A 67 -9.20 -15.39 4.91
N THR A 68 -7.86 -15.35 5.01
CA THR A 68 -6.95 -16.14 4.16
C THR A 68 -7.36 -17.62 4.06
N ASP A 69 -7.59 -18.29 5.19
CA ASP A 69 -7.94 -19.72 5.20
C ASP A 69 -9.29 -20.00 4.53
N PHE A 70 -10.28 -19.16 4.80
CA PHE A 70 -11.60 -19.27 4.22
C PHE A 70 -11.55 -19.09 2.70
N VAL A 71 -10.84 -18.06 2.23
CA VAL A 71 -10.71 -17.74 0.80
C VAL A 71 -9.96 -18.84 0.06
N ARG A 72 -8.89 -19.39 0.66
CA ARG A 72 -8.16 -20.54 0.11
C ARG A 72 -9.04 -21.78 0.03
N SER A 73 -9.80 -22.07 1.07
CA SER A 73 -10.75 -23.20 1.08
C SER A 73 -11.80 -23.06 -0.02
N LEU A 74 -12.35 -21.86 -0.20
CA LEU A 74 -13.31 -21.58 -1.26
C LEU A 74 -12.69 -21.73 -2.65
N ALA A 75 -11.49 -21.18 -2.86
CA ALA A 75 -10.78 -21.29 -4.14
C ALA A 75 -10.47 -22.75 -4.51
N ALA A 76 -10.07 -23.57 -3.52
CA ALA A 76 -9.80 -24.99 -3.73
C ALA A 76 -11.07 -25.80 -4.05
N ALA A 77 -12.22 -25.40 -3.51
CA ALA A 77 -13.51 -26.05 -3.75
C ALA A 77 -14.15 -25.63 -5.08
N THR A 78 -13.67 -24.56 -5.72
CA THR A 78 -14.30 -24.04 -6.93
C THR A 78 -13.70 -24.71 -8.18
N PRO A 79 -14.51 -25.41 -9.01
CA PRO A 79 -13.99 -26.10 -10.19
C PRO A 79 -13.41 -25.11 -11.21
N THR A 80 -12.16 -25.31 -11.62
CA THR A 80 -11.50 -24.52 -12.67
C THR A 80 -11.89 -24.94 -14.09
N ALA A 81 -12.72 -25.97 -14.24
CA ALA A 81 -13.03 -26.63 -15.51
C ALA A 81 -13.58 -25.69 -16.61
N ASN A 82 -14.19 -24.56 -16.24
CA ASN A 82 -14.70 -23.55 -17.18
C ASN A 82 -13.99 -22.18 -17.06
N GLY A 83 -12.86 -22.10 -16.33
CA GLY A 83 -12.07 -20.88 -16.16
C GLY A 83 -12.73 -19.74 -15.34
N ASN A 84 -13.98 -19.90 -14.91
CA ASN A 84 -14.79 -18.85 -14.26
C ASN A 84 -14.89 -18.97 -12.72
N GLY A 85 -14.30 -20.00 -12.12
CA GLY A 85 -14.43 -20.26 -10.69
C GLY A 85 -13.87 -19.13 -9.81
N LEU A 86 -12.76 -18.53 -10.23
CA LEU A 86 -12.14 -17.42 -9.51
C LEU A 86 -12.92 -16.10 -9.66
N GLU A 87 -13.84 -15.99 -10.62
CA GLU A 87 -14.74 -14.84 -10.78
C GLU A 87 -15.93 -14.87 -9.80
N GLN A 88 -16.08 -15.95 -9.02
CA GLN A 88 -17.10 -16.04 -8.00
C GLN A 88 -16.94 -14.92 -6.95
N LYS A 89 -18.03 -14.20 -6.68
CA LYS A 89 -18.06 -13.12 -5.69
C LYS A 89 -18.11 -13.64 -4.25
N LEU A 90 -17.39 -12.96 -3.35
CA LEU A 90 -17.21 -13.28 -1.93
C LEU A 90 -18.39 -12.78 -1.07
N LYS A 91 -19.60 -13.27 -1.39
CA LYS A 91 -20.86 -12.82 -0.77
C LYS A 91 -20.95 -12.99 0.75
N VAL A 92 -20.16 -13.91 1.32
CA VAL A 92 -20.24 -14.27 2.75
C VAL A 92 -19.24 -13.49 3.61
N ILE A 93 -18.29 -12.78 3.01
CA ILE A 93 -17.37 -11.92 3.75
C ILE A 93 -18.01 -10.53 3.91
N PRO A 94 -18.24 -10.05 5.14
CA PRO A 94 -18.85 -8.74 5.36
C PRO A 94 -18.08 -7.62 4.66
N GLY A 95 -18.80 -6.83 3.86
CA GLY A 95 -18.22 -5.71 3.11
C GLY A 95 -17.47 -6.09 1.82
N MET A 96 -17.41 -7.37 1.44
CA MET A 96 -16.69 -7.84 0.24
C MET A 96 -17.59 -8.54 -0.79
N SER A 97 -18.91 -8.32 -0.74
CA SER A 97 -19.86 -9.02 -1.61
C SER A 97 -19.69 -8.75 -3.11
N GLN A 98 -18.96 -7.68 -3.48
CA GLN A 98 -18.65 -7.32 -4.87
C GLN A 98 -17.24 -7.73 -5.30
N VAL A 99 -16.42 -8.27 -4.39
CA VAL A 99 -15.05 -8.73 -4.67
C VAL A 99 -15.09 -10.18 -5.13
N SER A 100 -14.44 -10.53 -6.23
CA SER A 100 -14.25 -11.91 -6.67
C SER A 100 -13.06 -12.56 -5.97
N ILE A 101 -12.98 -13.89 -6.03
CA ILE A 101 -11.80 -14.61 -5.53
C ILE A 101 -10.53 -14.14 -6.27
N SER A 102 -10.61 -13.88 -7.58
CA SER A 102 -9.49 -13.39 -8.41
C SER A 102 -9.00 -11.99 -8.02
N GLU A 103 -9.84 -11.18 -7.38
CA GLU A 103 -9.51 -9.81 -6.94
C GLU A 103 -8.82 -9.78 -5.55
N MET A 104 -8.68 -10.93 -4.89
CA MET A 104 -8.01 -11.01 -3.58
C MET A 104 -6.49 -10.87 -3.71
N PRO A 105 -5.79 -10.36 -2.66
CA PRO A 105 -4.33 -10.24 -2.67
C PRO A 105 -3.64 -11.55 -3.06
N GLY A 106 -2.71 -11.50 -4.02
CA GLY A 106 -2.13 -12.69 -4.65
C GLY A 106 -1.38 -13.61 -3.67
N GLU A 107 -0.80 -13.05 -2.62
CA GLU A 107 -0.14 -13.77 -1.53
C GLU A 107 -1.07 -14.74 -0.78
N ILE A 108 -2.39 -14.51 -0.78
CA ILE A 108 -3.37 -15.45 -0.22
C ILE A 108 -3.36 -16.77 -0.99
N PHE A 109 -3.04 -16.74 -2.28
CA PHE A 109 -3.01 -17.92 -3.16
C PHE A 109 -1.60 -18.50 -3.32
N ALA A 110 -0.62 -18.04 -2.54
CA ALA A 110 0.73 -18.60 -2.57
C ALA A 110 0.69 -20.12 -2.31
N LYS A 111 1.51 -20.85 -3.06
CA LYS A 111 1.64 -22.32 -2.87
C LYS A 111 2.21 -22.65 -1.49
N ASP A 112 3.15 -21.82 -1.05
CA ASP A 112 3.83 -21.94 0.22
C ASP A 112 3.54 -20.68 1.06
N LEU A 113 2.81 -20.87 2.16
CA LEU A 113 2.52 -19.82 3.14
C LEU A 113 3.63 -19.66 4.17
N GLU A 114 4.74 -20.38 4.05
CA GLU A 114 5.96 -20.17 4.84
C GLU A 114 7.03 -19.40 4.05
N ALA A 115 6.80 -19.18 2.75
CA ALA A 115 7.67 -18.35 1.92
C ALA A 115 7.76 -16.92 2.48
N PRO A 116 8.87 -16.18 2.30
CA PRO A 116 9.14 -14.96 3.05
C PRO A 116 7.99 -13.93 3.08
N PHE A 117 7.52 -13.47 1.92
CA PHE A 117 6.43 -12.48 1.87
C PHE A 117 5.05 -13.06 2.19
N PRO A 118 4.58 -14.17 1.55
CA PRO A 118 3.30 -14.77 1.91
C PRO A 118 3.19 -15.17 3.39
N GLY A 119 4.26 -15.73 3.95
CA GLY A 119 4.31 -16.12 5.35
C GLY A 119 4.36 -14.97 6.32
N MET A 120 5.02 -13.85 5.97
CA MET A 120 4.91 -12.62 6.75
C MET A 120 3.45 -12.15 6.85
N ILE A 121 2.72 -12.11 5.73
CA ILE A 121 1.32 -11.66 5.69
C ILE A 121 0.38 -12.66 6.38
N TYR A 122 0.58 -13.96 6.16
CA TYR A 122 -0.24 -14.98 6.79
C TYR A 122 0.00 -15.03 8.32
N ASN A 123 1.25 -14.96 8.77
CA ASN A 123 1.55 -14.85 10.20
C ASN A 123 0.98 -13.56 10.81
N MET A 124 1.00 -12.43 10.08
CA MET A 124 0.28 -11.24 10.53
C MET A 124 -1.20 -11.57 10.77
N ALA A 125 -1.89 -12.18 9.80
CA ALA A 125 -3.32 -12.49 9.95
C ALA A 125 -3.61 -13.36 11.17
N LEU A 126 -2.75 -14.34 11.45
CA LEU A 126 -2.87 -15.22 12.61
C LEU A 126 -2.61 -14.52 13.94
N LYS A 127 -1.67 -13.58 14.00
CA LYS A 127 -1.22 -12.93 15.25
C LYS A 127 -1.99 -11.65 15.58
N LEU A 128 -2.53 -10.96 14.56
CA LEU A 128 -3.20 -9.67 14.71
C LEU A 128 -4.39 -9.67 15.72
N PRO A 129 -5.20 -10.74 15.85
CA PRO A 129 -6.21 -10.84 16.91
C PRO A 129 -5.66 -10.72 18.35
N GLY A 130 -4.37 -11.02 18.55
CA GLY A 130 -3.66 -10.87 19.82
C GLY A 130 -3.22 -9.44 20.14
N ALA A 131 -3.26 -8.51 19.18
CA ALA A 131 -2.89 -7.11 19.42
C ALA A 131 -3.91 -6.42 20.34
N ASN A 132 -3.42 -5.58 21.24
CA ASN A 132 -4.28 -4.79 22.14
C ASN A 132 -5.08 -3.73 21.39
N ALA A 133 -4.56 -3.27 20.25
CA ALA A 133 -5.25 -2.43 19.31
C ALA A 133 -4.66 -2.54 17.90
N VAL A 134 -5.52 -2.45 16.89
CA VAL A 134 -5.15 -2.27 15.49
C VAL A 134 -5.57 -0.87 15.05
N VAL A 135 -4.59 -0.11 14.59
CA VAL A 135 -4.74 1.27 14.13
C VAL A 135 -4.71 1.26 12.60
N LEU A 136 -5.66 1.94 11.98
CA LEU A 136 -5.85 1.99 10.54
C LEU A 136 -5.69 3.43 10.05
N ASN A 137 -4.93 3.61 8.96
CA ASN A 137 -4.95 4.84 8.19
C ASN A 137 -6.21 4.92 7.29
N SER A 138 -7.37 4.89 7.94
CA SER A 138 -8.69 4.96 7.31
C SER A 138 -9.65 5.73 8.22
N PHE A 139 -10.89 5.94 7.79
CA PHE A 139 -11.95 6.57 8.57
C PHE A 139 -13.20 5.70 8.59
N GLN A 140 -13.90 5.66 9.73
CA GLN A 140 -15.00 4.70 9.98
C GLN A 140 -16.12 4.71 8.92
N LYS A 141 -16.43 5.88 8.35
CA LYS A 141 -17.52 6.01 7.37
C LYS A 141 -17.17 5.48 5.97
N LEU A 142 -15.90 5.18 5.69
CA LEU A 142 -15.48 4.68 4.37
C LEU A 142 -16.00 3.27 4.11
N GLU A 143 -15.79 2.37 5.08
CA GLU A 143 -16.13 0.94 4.97
C GLU A 143 -16.76 0.46 6.30
N PRO A 144 -17.99 0.89 6.62
CA PRO A 144 -18.59 0.63 7.93
C PRO A 144 -18.77 -0.87 8.20
N THR A 145 -19.26 -1.64 7.21
CA THR A 145 -19.47 -3.09 7.34
C THR A 145 -18.16 -3.85 7.56
N VAL A 146 -17.09 -3.47 6.85
CA VAL A 146 -15.75 -4.06 7.06
C VAL A 146 -15.25 -3.70 8.45
N THR A 147 -15.40 -2.44 8.86
CA THR A 147 -14.95 -1.98 10.18
C THR A 147 -15.64 -2.72 11.32
N ASP A 148 -16.95 -2.96 11.22
CA ASP A 148 -17.70 -3.68 12.25
C ASP A 148 -17.33 -5.16 12.31
N ASP A 149 -17.07 -5.79 11.17
CA ASP A 149 -16.55 -7.16 11.12
C ASP A 149 -15.14 -7.26 11.73
N LEU A 150 -14.24 -6.31 11.42
CA LEU A 150 -12.91 -6.24 12.06
C LEU A 150 -13.02 -6.11 13.58
N ARG A 151 -13.94 -5.30 14.10
CA ARG A 151 -14.19 -5.16 15.56
C ARG A 151 -14.70 -6.44 16.22
N SER A 152 -15.29 -7.35 15.45
CA SER A 152 -15.73 -8.65 15.97
C SER A 152 -14.57 -9.67 16.11
N LYS A 153 -13.44 -9.43 15.43
CA LYS A 153 -12.28 -10.35 15.36
C LYS A 153 -11.06 -9.84 16.10
N LEU A 154 -10.95 -8.53 16.28
CA LEU A 154 -9.80 -7.85 16.88
C LEU A 154 -10.22 -7.18 18.19
N GLN A 155 -9.29 -7.04 19.14
CA GLN A 155 -9.62 -6.49 20.46
C GLN A 155 -10.12 -5.04 20.39
N LYS A 156 -9.42 -4.19 19.65
CA LYS A 156 -9.78 -2.78 19.40
C LYS A 156 -9.35 -2.38 18.00
N VAL A 157 -10.19 -1.60 17.32
CA VAL A 157 -9.91 -1.07 15.98
C VAL A 157 -10.07 0.45 16.00
N PHE A 158 -9.00 1.17 15.68
CA PHE A 158 -8.97 2.63 15.63
C PHE A 158 -8.73 3.12 14.20
N ASN A 159 -9.72 3.79 13.65
CA ASN A 159 -9.58 4.52 12.39
C ASN A 159 -9.10 5.96 12.70
N ILE A 160 -7.82 6.24 12.42
CA ILE A 160 -7.18 7.55 12.74
C ILE A 160 -6.86 8.38 11.49
N GLY A 161 -7.22 7.87 10.33
CA GLY A 161 -6.95 8.49 9.04
C GLY A 161 -8.11 9.33 8.49
N PRO A 162 -7.96 9.81 7.24
CA PRO A 162 -6.77 9.67 6.42
C PRO A 162 -5.66 10.61 6.91
N MET A 163 -4.46 10.07 7.19
CA MET A 163 -3.34 10.82 7.79
C MET A 163 -2.91 12.04 6.96
N ILE A 164 -3.15 12.02 5.65
CA ILE A 164 -2.88 13.15 4.75
C ILE A 164 -3.67 14.43 5.12
N LEU A 165 -4.81 14.30 5.80
CA LEU A 165 -5.62 15.42 6.26
C LEU A 165 -5.27 15.87 7.68
N ASN A 166 -4.45 15.10 8.40
CA ASN A 166 -4.10 15.41 9.77
C ASN A 166 -3.00 16.50 9.79
N ALA A 167 -3.31 17.65 10.38
CA ALA A 167 -2.40 18.78 10.50
C ALA A 167 -1.12 18.44 11.30
N SER A 168 -1.21 17.46 12.21
CA SER A 168 -0.09 17.02 13.05
C SER A 168 0.81 15.97 12.37
N THR A 169 0.41 15.43 11.21
CA THR A 169 1.26 14.48 10.49
C THR A 169 2.42 15.25 9.84
N PRO A 170 3.69 14.87 10.11
CA PRO A 170 4.83 15.47 9.43
C PRO A 170 4.64 15.34 7.93
N LYS A 171 4.47 16.47 7.25
CA LYS A 171 4.40 16.49 5.79
C LYS A 171 5.82 16.16 5.31
N PRO A 172 6.00 15.20 4.39
CA PRO A 172 7.32 15.01 3.78
C PRO A 172 7.81 16.36 3.26
N PRO A 173 9.14 16.60 3.24
CA PRO A 173 9.67 17.85 2.70
C PRO A 173 9.02 18.08 1.33
N LEU A 174 8.28 19.17 1.23
CA LEU A 174 7.52 19.58 0.04
C LEU A 174 8.48 20.13 -1.02
N SER A 175 9.59 19.43 -1.21
CA SER A 175 10.65 19.81 -2.13
C SER A 175 10.15 19.56 -3.53
N ASP A 176 9.80 20.64 -4.22
CA ASP A 176 9.48 20.61 -5.64
C ASP A 176 10.77 20.84 -6.45
N GLU A 177 11.76 19.96 -6.28
CA GLU A 177 13.10 20.09 -6.88
C GLU A 177 13.05 20.19 -8.41
N HIS A 178 12.00 19.65 -9.00
CA HIS A 178 11.81 19.61 -10.43
C HIS A 178 10.83 20.65 -10.96
N ASN A 179 10.33 21.57 -10.13
CA ASN A 179 9.35 22.61 -10.52
C ASN A 179 8.09 22.03 -11.17
N CYS A 180 7.50 21.00 -10.56
CA CYS A 180 6.25 20.38 -10.97
C CYS A 180 5.06 21.34 -10.82
N ILE A 181 4.97 22.08 -9.71
CA ILE A 181 3.88 23.02 -9.45
C ILE A 181 3.97 24.24 -10.38
N PRO A 182 5.14 24.92 -10.52
CA PRO A 182 5.29 25.96 -11.53
C PRO A 182 5.00 25.49 -12.97
N TRP A 183 5.32 24.24 -13.30
CA TRP A 183 4.97 23.68 -14.61
C TRP A 183 3.46 23.48 -14.78
N LEU A 184 2.74 23.04 -13.73
CA LEU A 184 1.27 22.96 -13.78
C LEU A 184 0.65 24.36 -13.92
N ASP A 185 1.17 25.36 -13.22
CA ASP A 185 0.71 26.75 -13.29
C ASP A 185 0.87 27.36 -14.69
N SER A 186 1.91 26.95 -15.43
CA SER A 186 2.16 27.47 -16.78
C SER A 186 1.25 26.88 -17.85
N LEU A 187 0.51 25.80 -17.55
CA LEU A 187 -0.42 25.20 -18.50
C LEU A 187 -1.59 26.15 -18.84
N PRO A 188 -2.05 26.17 -20.11
CA PRO A 188 -3.17 27.01 -20.53
C PRO A 188 -4.41 26.86 -19.62
N PRO A 189 -5.21 27.94 -19.38
CA PRO A 189 -6.35 27.94 -18.46
C PRO A 189 -7.27 26.71 -18.54
N ALA A 190 -7.65 26.30 -19.75
CA ALA A 190 -8.56 25.19 -20.01
C ALA A 190 -7.92 23.78 -19.95
N SER A 191 -6.60 23.68 -19.80
CA SER A 191 -5.89 22.40 -19.79
C SER A 191 -6.15 21.61 -18.50
N ARG A 192 -6.26 20.29 -18.66
CA ARG A 192 -6.26 19.32 -17.56
C ARG A 192 -5.13 18.34 -17.78
N ALA A 193 -4.15 18.35 -16.87
CA ALA A 193 -3.03 17.44 -16.89
C ALA A 193 -3.41 16.07 -16.32
N VAL A 194 -2.84 15.03 -16.90
CA VAL A 194 -2.81 13.68 -16.32
C VAL A 194 -1.56 13.58 -15.45
N TYR A 195 -1.74 13.26 -14.18
CA TYR A 195 -0.61 12.87 -13.33
C TYR A 195 -0.46 11.35 -13.38
N LEU A 196 0.77 10.86 -13.57
CA LEU A 196 1.08 9.44 -13.60
C LEU A 196 2.12 9.09 -12.52
N SER A 197 1.82 8.12 -11.65
CA SER A 197 2.73 7.63 -10.60
C SER A 197 2.34 6.24 -10.11
N PHE A 198 3.28 5.29 -10.20
CA PHE A 198 3.09 3.90 -9.76
C PHE A 198 3.68 3.61 -8.38
N GLY A 199 3.84 4.67 -7.57
CA GLY A 199 4.39 4.59 -6.22
C GLY A 199 5.90 4.34 -6.17
N SER A 200 6.39 4.09 -4.96
CA SER A 200 7.83 3.95 -4.68
C SER A 200 8.38 2.55 -5.00
N GLY A 201 7.55 1.50 -4.95
CA GLY A 201 7.98 0.11 -5.09
C GLY A 201 7.91 -0.46 -6.52
N ILE A 202 7.05 0.08 -7.38
CA ILE A 202 6.72 -0.53 -8.67
C ILE A 202 7.20 0.36 -9.82
N THR A 203 7.50 -0.27 -10.95
CA THR A 203 7.66 0.37 -12.26
C THR A 203 6.92 -0.53 -13.26
N PRO A 204 6.04 0.01 -14.13
CA PRO A 204 5.34 -0.80 -15.11
C PRO A 204 6.32 -1.56 -16.02
N PRO A 205 5.94 -2.72 -16.55
CA PRO A 205 6.77 -3.45 -17.50
C PRO A 205 6.98 -2.62 -18.78
N PRO A 206 8.08 -2.83 -19.53
CA PRO A 206 8.43 -2.00 -20.68
C PRO A 206 7.30 -1.82 -21.72
N PRO A 207 6.53 -2.87 -22.10
CA PRO A 207 5.43 -2.70 -23.04
C PRO A 207 4.33 -1.75 -22.55
N GLU A 208 4.06 -1.72 -21.24
CA GLU A 208 3.07 -0.80 -20.65
C GLU A 208 3.59 0.64 -20.63
N ILE A 209 4.89 0.84 -20.36
CA ILE A 209 5.52 2.18 -20.45
C ILE A 209 5.39 2.72 -21.88
N VAL A 210 5.69 1.88 -22.89
CA VAL A 210 5.55 2.24 -24.30
C VAL A 210 4.10 2.59 -24.64
N ALA A 211 3.15 1.74 -24.26
CA ALA A 211 1.72 1.98 -24.52
C ALA A 211 1.21 3.28 -23.87
N LEU A 212 1.61 3.56 -22.62
CA LEU A 212 1.27 4.81 -21.94
C LEU A 212 1.88 6.02 -22.65
N ALA A 213 3.15 5.94 -23.04
CA ALA A 213 3.83 7.01 -23.77
C ALA A 213 3.14 7.31 -25.12
N GLU A 214 2.84 6.27 -25.91
CA GLU A 214 2.13 6.40 -27.19
C GLU A 214 0.74 7.01 -27.00
N ALA A 215 0.00 6.60 -25.97
CA ALA A 215 -1.32 7.14 -25.67
C ALA A 215 -1.26 8.63 -25.28
N LEU A 216 -0.30 9.02 -24.45
CA LEU A 216 -0.08 10.42 -24.04
C LEU A 216 0.27 11.29 -25.25
N GLU A 217 1.16 10.81 -26.11
CA GLU A 217 1.60 11.51 -27.32
C GLU A 217 0.45 11.67 -28.32
N ALA A 218 -0.25 10.57 -28.65
CA ALA A 218 -1.32 10.56 -29.64
C ALA A 218 -2.49 11.48 -29.23
N LYS A 219 -2.77 11.60 -27.93
CA LYS A 219 -3.83 12.48 -27.40
C LYS A 219 -3.36 13.92 -27.19
N ARG A 220 -2.05 14.19 -27.25
CA ARG A 220 -1.44 15.47 -26.86
C ARG A 220 -1.98 15.97 -25.51
N ALA A 221 -2.26 15.04 -24.60
CA ALA A 221 -2.80 15.37 -23.29
C ALA A 221 -1.65 15.94 -22.44
N PRO A 222 -1.81 17.10 -21.77
CA PRO A 222 -0.78 17.56 -20.86
C PRO A 222 -0.52 16.53 -19.77
N PHE A 223 0.73 16.25 -19.42
CA PHE A 223 1.02 15.22 -18.42
C PHE A 223 2.22 15.52 -17.54
N LEU A 224 2.13 15.08 -16.29
CA LEU A 224 3.25 15.01 -15.36
C LEU A 224 3.43 13.55 -14.96
N TRP A 225 4.56 12.94 -15.32
CA TRP A 225 4.84 11.54 -15.03
C TRP A 225 6.00 11.40 -14.05
N SER A 226 5.70 10.91 -12.85
CA SER A 226 6.71 10.45 -11.90
C SER A 226 7.22 9.07 -12.33
N LEU A 227 8.33 9.03 -13.07
CA LEU A 227 8.91 7.82 -13.64
C LEU A 227 10.38 7.68 -13.23
N LYS A 228 10.71 6.55 -12.59
CA LYS A 228 12.08 6.26 -12.14
C LYS A 228 13.06 6.18 -13.31
N PRO A 229 14.36 6.47 -13.11
CA PRO A 229 15.36 6.48 -14.18
C PRO A 229 15.41 5.20 -15.03
N HIS A 230 15.23 4.03 -14.41
CA HIS A 230 15.21 2.76 -15.15
C HIS A 230 13.93 2.54 -15.95
N GLY A 231 12.84 3.27 -15.70
CA GLY A 231 11.64 3.27 -16.54
C GLY A 231 11.80 4.18 -17.76
N VAL A 232 12.49 5.32 -17.59
CA VAL A 232 12.76 6.30 -18.67
C VAL A 232 13.45 5.65 -19.87
N LYS A 233 14.34 4.67 -19.65
CA LYS A 233 15.04 3.94 -20.72
C LYS A 233 14.12 3.14 -21.66
N HIS A 234 12.87 2.92 -21.26
CA HIS A 234 11.86 2.18 -22.03
C HIS A 234 10.91 3.09 -22.80
N LEU A 235 11.06 4.42 -22.69
CA LEU A 235 10.26 5.35 -23.47
C LEU A 235 10.62 5.23 -24.97
N PRO A 236 9.64 5.43 -25.88
CA PRO A 236 9.92 5.46 -27.31
C PRO A 236 10.99 6.50 -27.67
N GLU A 237 11.82 6.18 -28.68
CA GLU A 237 12.86 7.09 -29.14
C GLU A 237 12.26 8.45 -29.51
N GLY A 238 12.89 9.53 -29.04
CA GLY A 238 12.45 10.91 -29.27
C GLY A 238 11.19 11.36 -28.50
N PHE A 239 10.57 10.51 -27.68
CA PHE A 239 9.35 10.86 -26.93
C PHE A 239 9.51 12.13 -26.09
N LEU A 240 10.62 12.26 -25.35
CA LEU A 240 10.90 13.43 -24.53
C LEU A 240 10.92 14.73 -25.36
N GLU A 241 11.55 14.70 -26.53
CA GLU A 241 11.64 15.86 -27.42
C GLU A 241 10.30 16.23 -28.05
N ARG A 242 9.51 15.23 -28.43
CA ARG A 242 8.18 15.45 -29.05
C ARG A 242 7.12 15.92 -28.06
N THR A 243 7.31 15.64 -26.77
CA THR A 243 6.33 15.98 -25.72
C THR A 243 6.73 17.15 -24.83
N LYS A 244 7.95 17.68 -24.92
CA LYS A 244 8.48 18.71 -24.00
C LYS A 244 7.62 19.98 -23.82
N GLU A 245 6.77 20.30 -24.79
CA GLU A 245 5.88 21.48 -24.72
C GLU A 245 4.65 21.26 -23.83
N PHE A 246 4.25 20.00 -23.61
CA PHE A 246 3.02 19.66 -22.89
C PHE A 246 3.19 18.51 -21.88
N GLY A 247 4.37 17.90 -21.82
CA GLY A 247 4.70 16.79 -20.95
C GLY A 247 5.91 17.09 -20.07
N LYS A 248 5.90 16.56 -18.86
CA LYS A 248 7.02 16.63 -17.92
C LYS A 248 7.21 15.26 -17.27
N ILE A 249 8.45 14.77 -17.29
CA ILE A 249 8.83 13.52 -16.61
C ILE A 249 9.84 13.85 -15.51
N VAL A 250 9.62 13.32 -14.32
CA VAL A 250 10.47 13.54 -13.15
C VAL A 250 10.69 12.21 -12.40
N PRO A 251 11.84 12.00 -11.76
CA PRO A 251 12.07 10.79 -10.97
C PRO A 251 11.22 10.74 -9.69
N TRP A 252 10.86 11.92 -9.16
CA TRP A 252 10.00 12.09 -8.01
C TRP A 252 9.20 13.38 -8.14
N ALA A 253 7.93 13.37 -7.76
CA ALA A 253 7.08 14.56 -7.76
C ALA A 253 6.55 14.85 -6.35
N PRO A 254 6.24 16.10 -6.00
CA PRO A 254 5.52 16.43 -4.78
C PRO A 254 4.05 16.01 -4.91
N GLN A 255 3.80 14.68 -4.88
CA GLN A 255 2.54 14.04 -5.30
C GLN A 255 1.30 14.63 -4.61
N VAL A 256 1.38 14.95 -3.31
CA VAL A 256 0.26 15.56 -2.58
C VAL A 256 -0.10 16.94 -3.15
N GLN A 257 0.90 17.78 -3.45
CA GLN A 257 0.66 19.11 -4.03
C GLN A 257 0.15 19.00 -5.47
N VAL A 258 0.71 18.06 -6.25
CA VAL A 258 0.28 17.79 -7.62
C VAL A 258 -1.19 17.35 -7.66
N LEU A 259 -1.58 16.37 -6.85
CA LEU A 259 -2.97 15.88 -6.78
C LEU A 259 -3.95 16.93 -6.24
N SER A 260 -3.46 17.87 -5.42
CA SER A 260 -4.27 19.00 -4.93
C SER A 260 -4.36 20.15 -5.93
N HIS A 261 -3.60 20.11 -7.03
CA HIS A 261 -3.50 21.20 -7.97
C HIS A 261 -4.73 21.23 -8.92
N PRO A 262 -5.37 22.39 -9.14
CA PRO A 262 -6.60 22.48 -9.94
C PRO A 262 -6.41 22.09 -11.42
N LYS A 263 -5.18 22.11 -11.92
CA LYS A 263 -4.85 21.68 -13.29
C LYS A 263 -4.80 20.17 -13.46
N VAL A 264 -4.69 19.39 -12.40
CA VAL A 264 -4.71 17.92 -12.52
C VAL A 264 -6.16 17.46 -12.66
N GLY A 265 -6.44 16.74 -13.74
CA GLY A 265 -7.79 16.22 -14.04
C GLY A 265 -7.92 14.71 -13.90
N ALA A 266 -6.80 13.99 -13.89
CA ALA A 266 -6.76 12.55 -13.75
C ALA A 266 -5.48 12.10 -13.05
N PHE A 267 -5.54 10.97 -12.35
CA PHE A 267 -4.41 10.29 -11.75
C PHE A 267 -4.38 8.84 -12.24
N VAL A 268 -3.23 8.43 -12.77
CA VAL A 268 -2.91 7.06 -13.23
C VAL A 268 -1.80 6.48 -12.38
#